data_AF-A0AAU6TF48-F1
#
_entry.id   AF-A0AAU6TF48-F1
#
_cell.length_a   1.000
_cell.length_b   1.000
_cell.length_c   1.000
_cell.angle_alpha   90.00
_cell.angle_beta   90.00
_cell.angle_gamma   90.00
#
_symmetry.space_group_name_H-M   'P 1'
#
loop_
_entity.id
_entity.type
_entity.pdbx_description
1 polymer ?
#
loop_
_entity_poly.entity_id
_entity_poly.type
_entity_poly.pdbx_seq_one_letter_code
_entity_poly.pdbx_strand_id
1 'polypeptide(L)'
;MNYPLIMLPKHFCSVSPLFIEGSILAANFATQPLDPKQWLSELFPDNVDELEPLVTAQINAQYQQLKANQFALLSLLSQHAESREKGLTEFAQGFMSLWPMIEPQWQTSSHSDGSLRMLQALLTTLMLAIDEAGTHQQMQAAGYQSLPTLAHMIEQLDLMVHEVALAADEAMLGAKAQTINPYKQVGRNDACPCSSGKKFKHCCGQ
;
A
#
# COMPACT_ATOMS: atom_id res chain seq x y z
N MET A 1 -14.77 15.44 -9.61
CA MET A 1 -14.95 14.25 -10.46
C MET A 1 -15.45 13.13 -9.56
N ASN A 2 -16.40 12.31 -10.02
CA ASN A 2 -16.95 11.21 -9.22
C ASN A 2 -15.95 10.04 -9.27
N TYR A 3 -15.36 9.66 -8.14
CA TYR A 3 -14.44 8.53 -8.07
C TYR A 3 -15.26 7.22 -8.01
N PRO A 4 -15.17 6.32 -9.00
CA PRO A 4 -15.96 5.09 -8.99
C PRO A 4 -15.34 4.03 -8.08
N LEU A 5 -16.16 3.37 -7.26
CA LEU A 5 -15.76 2.16 -6.52
C LEU A 5 -16.01 0.91 -7.36
N ILE A 6 -15.20 -0.14 -7.14
CA ILE A 6 -15.53 -1.47 -7.65
C ILE A 6 -16.81 -1.94 -6.96
N MET A 7 -17.85 -2.18 -7.76
CA MET A 7 -19.09 -2.80 -7.29
C MET A 7 -19.05 -4.29 -7.63
N LEU A 8 -18.75 -5.13 -6.63
CA LEU A 8 -18.83 -6.58 -6.82
C LEU A 8 -20.29 -7.05 -6.73
N PRO A 9 -20.74 -7.96 -7.62
CA PRO A 9 -22.03 -8.58 -7.46
C PRO A 9 -22.10 -9.33 -6.13
N LYS A 10 -23.23 -9.24 -5.42
CA LYS A 10 -23.41 -9.75 -4.04
C LYS A 10 -23.14 -11.26 -3.84
N HIS A 11 -22.97 -12.02 -4.92
CA HIS A 11 -22.63 -13.45 -4.86
C HIS A 11 -21.11 -13.71 -4.85
N PHE A 12 -20.28 -12.72 -5.18
CA PHE A 12 -18.82 -12.84 -5.17
C PHE A 12 -18.21 -12.69 -3.77
N CYS A 13 -18.76 -11.78 -2.96
CA CYS A 13 -18.26 -11.57 -1.60
C CYS A 13 -19.28 -10.81 -0.72
N SER A 14 -19.18 -11.01 0.59
CA SER A 14 -19.92 -10.28 1.63
C SER A 14 -19.26 -8.95 2.04
N VAL A 15 -18.09 -8.60 1.50
CA VAL A 15 -17.41 -7.34 1.83
C VAL A 15 -18.00 -6.15 1.07
N SER A 16 -17.85 -4.95 1.64
CA SER A 16 -18.32 -3.72 1.01
C SER A 16 -17.37 -3.23 -0.09
N PRO A 17 -17.84 -2.36 -1.01
CA PRO A 17 -16.98 -1.68 -1.97
C PRO A 17 -15.83 -0.89 -1.31
N LEU A 18 -16.07 -0.31 -0.13
CA LEU A 18 -15.06 0.44 0.62
C LEU A 18 -13.95 -0.46 1.16
N PHE A 19 -14.28 -1.67 1.59
CA PHE A 19 -13.28 -2.67 1.97
C PHE A 19 -12.32 -2.94 0.80
N ILE A 20 -12.85 -3.21 -0.38
CA ILE A 20 -12.01 -3.49 -1.57
C ILE A 20 -11.13 -2.28 -1.90
N GLU A 21 -11.69 -1.08 -1.85
CA GLU A 21 -10.96 0.16 -2.10
C GLU A 21 -9.81 0.38 -1.09
N GLY A 22 -10.02 0.02 0.17
CA GLY A 22 -9.00 0.01 1.21
C GLY A 22 -7.86 -0.97 0.91
N SER A 23 -8.19 -2.20 0.50
CA SER A 23 -7.19 -3.19 0.07
C SER A 23 -6.40 -2.69 -1.15
N ILE A 24 -7.07 -2.02 -2.09
CA ILE A 24 -6.42 -1.43 -3.28
C ILE A 24 -5.48 -0.28 -2.88
N LEU A 25 -5.87 0.58 -1.93
CA LEU A 25 -4.98 1.62 -1.43
C LEU A 25 -3.75 1.02 -0.76
N ALA A 26 -3.92 -0.01 0.06
CA ALA A 26 -2.79 -0.74 0.63
C ALA A 26 -1.87 -1.28 -0.47
N ALA A 27 -2.42 -1.91 -1.53
CA ALA A 27 -1.63 -2.41 -2.66
C ALA A 27 -0.84 -1.29 -3.37
N ASN A 28 -1.43 -0.12 -3.54
CA ASN A 28 -0.75 1.06 -4.08
C ASN A 28 0.32 1.65 -3.15
N PHE A 29 0.34 1.25 -1.88
CA PHE A 29 1.39 1.59 -0.92
C PHE A 29 2.52 0.55 -0.85
N ALA A 30 2.48 -0.50 -1.69
CA ALA A 30 3.62 -1.40 -1.82
C ALA A 30 4.86 -0.63 -2.30
N THR A 31 6.01 -0.86 -1.66
CA THR A 31 7.30 -0.26 -2.05
C THR A 31 8.10 -1.16 -2.98
N GLN A 32 7.61 -2.38 -3.22
CA GLN A 32 8.14 -3.37 -4.15
C GLN A 32 7.01 -3.96 -4.99
N PRO A 33 7.29 -4.53 -6.18
CA PRO A 33 6.25 -5.13 -7.02
C PRO A 33 5.41 -6.15 -6.25
N LEU A 34 4.09 -5.95 -6.29
CA LEU A 34 3.09 -6.82 -5.66
C LEU A 34 2.14 -7.34 -6.74
N ASP A 35 2.04 -8.66 -6.88
CA ASP A 35 1.13 -9.29 -7.84
C ASP A 35 -0.31 -9.30 -7.28
N PRO A 36 -1.29 -8.67 -7.97
CA PRO A 36 -2.69 -8.72 -7.58
C PRO A 36 -3.23 -10.13 -7.34
N LYS A 37 -2.82 -11.11 -8.15
CA LYS A 37 -3.32 -12.50 -8.00
C LYS A 37 -2.96 -13.10 -6.66
N GLN A 38 -1.77 -12.79 -6.15
CA GLN A 38 -1.27 -13.36 -4.92
C GLN A 38 -2.17 -12.99 -3.74
N TRP A 39 -2.40 -11.69 -3.52
CA TRP A 39 -3.21 -11.26 -2.37
C TRP A 39 -4.71 -11.40 -2.60
N LEU A 40 -5.19 -11.35 -3.85
CA LEU A 40 -6.59 -11.67 -4.14
C LEU A 40 -6.93 -13.11 -3.81
N SER A 41 -5.99 -14.04 -3.99
CA SER A 41 -6.21 -15.45 -3.61
C SER A 41 -6.36 -15.66 -2.11
N GLU A 42 -5.77 -14.79 -1.30
CA GLU A 42 -5.90 -14.84 0.16
C GLU A 42 -7.23 -14.23 0.64
N LEU A 43 -7.71 -13.16 0.00
CA LEU A 43 -8.94 -12.45 0.39
C LEU A 43 -10.21 -13.01 -0.28
N PHE A 44 -10.10 -13.47 -1.52
CA PHE A 44 -11.22 -13.89 -2.38
C PHE A 44 -10.89 -15.16 -3.18
N PRO A 45 -10.61 -16.29 -2.51
CA PRO A 45 -10.07 -17.50 -3.15
C PRO A 45 -10.94 -18.06 -4.29
N ASP A 46 -12.27 -17.94 -4.18
CA ASP A 46 -13.19 -18.54 -5.14
C ASP A 46 -13.37 -17.71 -6.44
N ASN A 47 -12.85 -16.48 -6.49
CA ASN A 47 -13.21 -15.50 -7.52
C ASN A 47 -12.02 -14.76 -8.15
N VAL A 48 -10.78 -15.23 -7.92
CA VAL A 48 -9.54 -14.54 -8.30
C VAL A 48 -9.51 -14.17 -9.78
N ASP A 49 -9.83 -15.11 -10.68
CA ASP A 49 -9.72 -14.89 -12.13
C ASP A 49 -10.71 -13.83 -12.66
N GLU A 50 -11.86 -13.67 -12.01
CA GLU A 50 -12.84 -12.63 -12.38
C GLU A 50 -12.49 -11.27 -11.76
N LEU A 51 -11.97 -11.27 -10.54
CA LEU A 51 -11.63 -10.06 -9.80
C LEU A 51 -10.33 -9.41 -10.24
N GLU A 52 -9.33 -10.20 -10.61
CA GLU A 52 -8.00 -9.71 -10.98
C GLU A 52 -8.02 -8.59 -12.04
N PRO A 53 -8.69 -8.72 -13.20
CA PRO A 53 -8.69 -7.66 -14.19
C PRO A 53 -9.38 -6.38 -13.69
N LEU A 54 -10.45 -6.50 -12.89
CA LEU A 54 -11.18 -5.36 -12.32
C LEU A 54 -10.34 -4.62 -11.28
N VAL A 55 -9.73 -5.38 -10.37
CA VAL A 55 -8.86 -4.87 -9.31
C VAL A 55 -7.61 -4.23 -9.91
N THR A 56 -7.00 -4.87 -10.91
CA THR A 56 -5.83 -4.31 -11.61
C THR A 56 -6.16 -2.98 -12.30
N ALA A 57 -7.33 -2.88 -12.94
CA ALA A 57 -7.77 -1.62 -13.54
C ALA A 57 -7.97 -0.52 -12.47
N GLN A 58 -8.55 -0.87 -11.33
CA GLN A 58 -8.78 0.07 -10.23
C GLN A 58 -7.49 0.48 -9.51
N ILE A 59 -6.54 -0.43 -9.29
CA ILE A 59 -5.19 -0.11 -8.77
C ILE A 59 -4.57 0.98 -9.64
N ASN A 60 -4.58 0.80 -10.96
CA ASN A 60 -4.04 1.77 -11.89
C ASN A 60 -4.80 3.11 -11.84
N ALA A 61 -6.14 3.08 -11.81
CA ALA A 61 -6.95 4.29 -11.73
C ALA A 61 -6.69 5.08 -10.44
N GLN A 62 -6.68 4.40 -9.29
CA GLN A 62 -6.37 5.01 -7.99
C GLN A 62 -4.95 5.57 -7.97
N TYR A 63 -3.97 4.83 -8.49
CA TYR A 63 -2.59 5.31 -8.61
C TYR A 63 -2.49 6.61 -9.43
N GLN A 64 -3.20 6.72 -10.56
CA GLN A 64 -3.22 7.98 -11.33
C GLN A 64 -3.81 9.14 -10.52
N GLN A 65 -4.86 8.90 -9.73
CA GLN A 65 -5.45 9.92 -8.86
C GLN A 65 -4.49 10.32 -7.73
N LEU A 66 -3.78 9.37 -7.11
CA LEU A 66 -2.77 9.64 -6.09
C LEU A 66 -1.62 10.49 -6.66
N LYS A 67 -1.11 10.12 -7.85
CA LYS A 67 -0.05 10.87 -8.56
C LYS A 67 -0.48 12.28 -8.93
N ALA A 68 -1.75 12.48 -9.26
CA ALA A 68 -2.31 13.78 -9.59
C ALA A 68 -2.75 14.60 -8.34
N ASN A 69 -2.59 14.06 -7.13
CA ASN A 69 -3.13 14.60 -5.89
C ASN A 69 -4.66 14.90 -5.98
N GLN A 70 -5.41 13.95 -6.53
CA GLN A 70 -6.86 14.03 -6.77
C GLN A 70 -7.65 12.97 -5.99
N PHE A 71 -6.96 12.01 -5.34
CA PHE A 71 -7.61 11.02 -4.50
C PHE A 71 -8.02 11.67 -3.17
N ALA A 72 -9.31 11.99 -3.02
CA ALA A 72 -9.89 12.61 -1.83
C ALA A 72 -10.72 11.58 -1.06
N LEU A 73 -10.10 10.89 -0.10
CA LEU A 73 -10.71 9.80 0.65
C LEU A 73 -11.90 10.30 1.48
N LEU A 74 -11.80 11.45 2.15
CA LEU A 74 -12.92 11.98 2.95
C LEU A 74 -14.17 12.26 2.10
N SER A 75 -13.98 12.74 0.87
CA SER A 75 -15.07 12.96 -0.09
C SER A 75 -15.70 11.63 -0.52
N LEU A 76 -14.86 10.64 -0.82
CA LEU A 76 -15.28 9.29 -1.20
C LEU A 76 -16.11 8.61 -0.09
N LEU A 77 -15.65 8.69 1.16
CA LEU A 77 -16.39 8.16 2.31
C LEU A 77 -17.75 8.83 2.47
N SER A 78 -17.82 10.15 2.30
CA SER A 78 -19.07 10.92 2.42
C SER A 78 -20.09 10.58 1.32
N GLN A 79 -19.62 10.09 0.16
CA GLN A 79 -20.49 9.73 -0.98
C GLN A 79 -21.00 8.29 -0.90
N HIS A 80 -20.24 7.40 -0.26
CA HIS A 80 -20.45 5.95 -0.33
C HIS A 80 -20.81 5.30 1.00
N ALA A 81 -20.89 6.06 2.10
CA ALA A 81 -21.30 5.55 3.41
C ALA A 81 -22.31 6.48 4.11
N GLU A 82 -23.02 5.94 5.10
CA GLU A 82 -23.96 6.71 5.94
C GLU A 82 -23.26 7.82 6.75
N SER A 83 -21.98 7.61 7.08
CA SER A 83 -21.12 8.54 7.81
C SER A 83 -19.66 8.28 7.45
N ARG A 84 -18.79 9.28 7.62
CA ARG A 84 -17.36 9.16 7.33
C ARG A 84 -16.71 8.08 8.20
N GLU A 85 -17.13 7.97 9.45
CA GLU A 85 -16.63 7.02 10.44
C GLU A 85 -16.96 5.58 10.04
N LYS A 86 -18.24 5.28 9.75
CA LYS A 86 -18.63 3.93 9.30
C LYS A 86 -17.93 3.53 8.00
N GLY A 87 -17.86 4.46 7.04
CA GLY A 87 -17.17 4.20 5.78
C GLY A 87 -15.67 3.96 5.99
N LEU A 88 -15.04 4.74 6.88
CA LEU A 88 -13.64 4.56 7.22
C LEU A 88 -13.38 3.24 7.94
N THR A 89 -14.28 2.75 8.78
CA THR A 89 -14.16 1.41 9.40
C THR A 89 -14.07 0.33 8.33
N GLU A 90 -14.99 0.31 7.35
CA GLU A 90 -14.97 -0.69 6.27
C GLU A 90 -13.72 -0.58 5.41
N PHE A 91 -13.35 0.65 5.03
CA PHE A 91 -12.14 0.95 4.28
C PHE A 91 -10.88 0.49 5.03
N ALA A 92 -10.79 0.81 6.32
CA ALA A 92 -9.66 0.45 7.17
C ALA A 92 -9.51 -1.06 7.32
N GLN A 93 -10.62 -1.80 7.47
CA GLN A 93 -10.57 -3.27 7.50
C GLN A 93 -9.96 -3.84 6.21
N GLY A 94 -10.35 -3.29 5.06
CA GLY A 94 -9.79 -3.65 3.77
C GLY A 94 -8.30 -3.37 3.66
N PHE A 95 -7.88 -2.17 4.03
CA PHE A 95 -6.47 -1.78 4.06
C PHE A 95 -5.65 -2.69 4.97
N MET A 96 -6.11 -2.86 6.22
CA MET A 96 -5.42 -3.65 7.24
C MET A 96 -5.40 -5.15 6.93
N SER A 97 -6.33 -5.65 6.10
CA SER A 97 -6.30 -7.05 5.66
C SER A 97 -5.09 -7.37 4.76
N LEU A 98 -4.62 -6.38 3.98
CA LEU A 98 -3.48 -6.55 3.08
C LEU A 98 -2.16 -6.05 3.69
N TRP A 99 -2.23 -5.10 4.63
CA TRP A 99 -1.05 -4.46 5.21
C TRP A 99 0.05 -5.41 5.71
N PRO A 100 -0.22 -6.55 6.37
CA PRO A 100 0.82 -7.48 6.82
C PRO A 100 1.74 -8.01 5.72
N MET A 101 1.26 -8.09 4.47
CA MET A 101 2.08 -8.49 3.31
C MET A 101 3.01 -7.35 2.84
N ILE A 102 2.64 -6.10 3.13
CA ILE A 102 3.29 -4.89 2.62
C ILE A 102 4.23 -4.28 3.65
N GLU A 103 3.89 -4.35 4.94
CA GLU A 103 4.69 -3.81 6.04
C GLU A 103 6.18 -4.22 6.00
N PRO A 104 6.55 -5.49 5.71
CA PRO A 104 7.97 -5.87 5.62
C PRO A 104 8.74 -5.12 4.51
N GLN A 105 8.05 -4.70 3.44
CA GLN A 105 8.66 -3.94 2.35
C GLN A 105 9.08 -2.54 2.82
N TRP A 106 8.25 -1.90 3.66
CA TRP A 106 8.54 -0.59 4.26
C TRP A 106 9.69 -0.65 5.28
N GLN A 107 9.90 -1.79 5.95
CA GLN A 107 11.03 -1.98 6.87
C GLN A 107 12.38 -2.10 6.16
N THR A 108 12.38 -2.58 4.91
CA THR A 108 13.59 -2.79 4.11
C THR A 108 13.91 -1.63 3.17
N SER A 109 12.93 -0.76 2.92
CA SER A 109 13.05 0.40 2.05
C SER A 109 13.52 1.63 2.83
N SER A 110 14.33 2.48 2.20
CA SER A 110 14.79 3.73 2.83
C SER A 110 13.74 4.82 2.66
N HIS A 111 13.20 5.33 3.77
CA HIS A 111 12.23 6.42 3.78
C HIS A 111 12.69 7.56 4.68
N SER A 112 12.17 8.77 4.43
CA SER A 112 12.39 9.89 5.34
C SER A 112 11.65 9.67 6.67
N ASP A 113 12.17 10.25 7.76
CA ASP A 113 11.51 10.23 9.07
C ASP A 113 10.09 10.87 9.01
N GLY A 114 9.92 11.90 8.17
CA GLY A 114 8.61 12.52 7.93
C GLY A 114 7.60 11.54 7.29
N SER A 115 8.03 10.79 6.28
CA SER A 115 7.20 9.78 5.60
C SER A 115 6.78 8.66 6.55
N LEU A 116 7.71 8.19 7.40
CA LEU A 116 7.41 7.16 8.40
C LEU A 116 6.41 7.66 9.46
N ARG A 117 6.51 8.93 9.88
CA ARG A 117 5.51 9.54 10.77
C ARG A 117 4.13 9.64 10.13
N MET A 118 4.05 10.02 8.85
CA MET A 118 2.77 10.06 8.12
C MET A 118 2.16 8.67 7.99
N LEU A 119 2.99 7.66 7.70
CA LEU A 119 2.53 6.27 7.67
C LEU A 119 2.03 5.81 9.04
N GLN A 120 2.78 6.07 10.12
CA GLN A 120 2.35 5.72 11.48
C GLN A 120 1.05 6.43 11.88
N ALA A 121 0.91 7.71 11.54
CA ALA A 121 -0.30 8.47 11.79
C ALA A 121 -1.50 7.87 11.02
N LEU A 122 -1.31 7.50 9.75
CA LEU A 122 -2.33 6.84 8.94
C LEU A 122 -2.74 5.49 9.55
N LEU A 123 -1.78 4.61 9.81
CA LEU A 123 -2.06 3.29 10.40
C LEU A 123 -2.78 3.41 11.74
N THR A 124 -2.36 4.35 12.59
CA THR A 124 -3.04 4.64 13.85
C THR A 124 -4.48 5.09 13.62
N THR A 125 -4.72 5.96 12.64
CA THR A 125 -6.06 6.42 12.27
C THR A 125 -6.95 5.26 11.81
N LEU A 126 -6.41 4.35 10.99
CA LEU A 126 -7.13 3.17 10.53
C LEU A 126 -7.43 2.19 11.67
N MET A 127 -6.48 1.97 12.58
CA MET A 127 -6.72 1.14 13.77
C MET A 127 -7.79 1.74 14.69
N LEU A 128 -7.77 3.06 14.92
CA LEU A 128 -8.82 3.75 15.68
C LEU A 128 -10.19 3.63 14.99
N ALA A 129 -10.23 3.67 13.66
CA ALA A 129 -11.47 3.49 12.90
C ALA A 129 -12.05 2.07 13.00
N ILE A 130 -11.19 1.06 13.18
CA ILE A 130 -11.62 -0.34 13.36
C ILE A 130 -12.06 -0.59 14.80
N ASP A 131 -11.24 -0.22 15.78
CA ASP A 131 -11.48 -0.40 17.20
C ASP A 131 -10.73 0.65 18.02
N GLU A 132 -11.38 1.79 18.26
CA GLU A 132 -10.80 2.89 19.03
C GLU A 132 -10.47 2.48 20.47
N ALA A 133 -11.38 1.75 21.13
CA ALA A 133 -11.19 1.32 22.51
C ALA A 133 -10.02 0.33 22.65
N GLY A 134 -9.95 -0.68 21.77
CA GLY A 134 -8.83 -1.62 21.74
C GLY A 134 -7.50 -0.96 21.40
N THR A 135 -7.50 -0.03 20.44
CA THR A 135 -6.31 0.75 20.08
C THR A 135 -5.81 1.57 21.26
N HIS A 136 -6.69 2.27 21.98
CA HIS A 136 -6.34 3.01 23.19
C HIS A 136 -5.78 2.12 24.29
N GLN A 137 -6.36 0.94 24.51
CA GLN A 137 -5.85 -0.01 25.49
C GLN A 137 -4.42 -0.47 25.17
N GLN A 138 -4.14 -0.77 23.89
CA GLN A 138 -2.80 -1.14 23.44
C GLN A 138 -1.79 0.00 23.63
N MET A 139 -2.18 1.22 23.29
CA MET A 139 -1.34 2.41 23.47
C MET A 139 -1.06 2.68 24.96
N GLN A 140 -2.05 2.56 25.84
CA GLN A 140 -1.85 2.69 27.29
C GLN A 140 -0.90 1.63 27.82
N ALA A 141 -1.05 0.38 27.37
CA ALA A 141 -0.15 -0.72 27.75
C ALA A 141 1.30 -0.48 27.28
N ALA A 142 1.49 0.21 26.16
CA ALA A 142 2.78 0.66 25.67
C ALA A 142 3.31 1.93 26.37
N GLY A 143 2.57 2.50 27.33
CA GLY A 143 2.99 3.64 28.14
C GLY A 143 2.61 5.02 27.58
N TYR A 144 1.78 5.09 26.55
CA TYR A 144 1.29 6.37 26.01
C TYR A 144 0.22 6.98 26.92
N GLN A 145 0.43 8.25 27.33
CA GLN A 145 -0.51 8.97 28.19
C GLN A 145 -1.49 9.87 27.42
N SER A 146 -1.06 10.41 26.29
CA SER A 146 -1.89 11.23 25.41
C SER A 146 -2.32 10.38 24.22
N LEU A 147 -3.60 10.05 24.15
CA LEU A 147 -4.15 9.19 23.11
C LEU A 147 -4.86 10.03 22.06
N PRO A 148 -4.53 9.87 20.77
CA PRO A 148 -5.29 10.49 19.70
C PRO A 148 -6.69 9.86 19.63
N THR A 149 -7.67 10.64 19.21
CA THR A 149 -9.03 10.14 18.93
C THR A 149 -9.28 10.09 17.43
N LEU A 150 -10.15 9.19 17.00
CA LEU A 150 -10.53 9.09 15.59
C LEU A 150 -11.05 10.43 15.06
N ALA A 151 -11.90 11.09 15.83
CA ALA A 151 -12.53 12.36 15.49
C ALA A 151 -11.51 13.48 15.18
N HIS A 152 -10.33 13.46 15.80
CA HIS A 152 -9.28 14.43 15.51
C HIS A 152 -8.41 14.01 14.31
N MET A 153 -8.09 12.72 14.24
CA MET A 153 -7.17 12.19 13.24
C MET A 153 -7.79 12.14 11.83
N ILE A 154 -9.10 11.88 11.74
CA ILE A 154 -9.81 11.72 10.46
C ILE A 154 -9.71 12.98 9.58
N GLU A 155 -9.61 14.17 10.16
CA GLU A 155 -9.55 15.43 9.40
C GLU A 155 -8.23 15.61 8.64
N GLN A 156 -7.20 14.82 8.96
CA GLN A 156 -5.89 14.86 8.28
C GLN A 156 -5.73 13.71 7.27
N LEU A 157 -6.76 12.88 7.07
CA LEU A 157 -6.65 11.62 6.35
C LEU A 157 -6.14 11.78 4.92
N ASP A 158 -6.66 12.76 4.18
CA ASP A 158 -6.26 13.00 2.78
C ASP A 158 -4.77 13.40 2.68
N LEU A 159 -4.27 14.20 3.63
CA LEU A 159 -2.85 14.57 3.70
C LEU A 159 -1.98 13.35 3.99
N MET A 160 -2.35 12.55 4.99
CA MET A 160 -1.61 11.34 5.36
C MET A 160 -1.54 10.36 4.18
N VAL A 161 -2.66 10.15 3.48
CA VAL A 161 -2.73 9.29 2.30
C VAL A 161 -1.81 9.81 1.19
N HIS A 162 -1.83 11.12 0.91
CA HIS A 162 -1.00 11.71 -0.13
C HIS A 162 0.51 11.53 0.16
N GLU A 163 0.96 11.87 1.37
CA GLU A 163 2.37 11.80 1.76
C GLU A 163 2.90 10.36 1.72
N VAL A 164 2.09 9.40 2.19
CA VAL A 164 2.46 7.98 2.16
C VAL A 164 2.49 7.46 0.72
N ALA A 165 1.54 7.87 -0.13
CA ALA A 165 1.52 7.48 -1.54
C ALA A 165 2.77 7.98 -2.29
N LEU A 166 3.22 9.21 -2.04
CA LEU A 166 4.46 9.74 -2.62
C LEU A 166 5.68 8.93 -2.18
N ALA A 167 5.78 8.62 -0.88
CA ALA A 167 6.88 7.84 -0.34
C ALA A 167 6.90 6.39 -0.87
N ALA A 168 5.73 5.79 -1.06
CA ALA A 168 5.60 4.46 -1.66
C ALA A 168 6.06 4.45 -3.12
N ASP A 169 5.61 5.44 -3.91
CA ASP A 169 5.97 5.57 -5.33
C ASP A 169 7.47 5.80 -5.52
N GLU A 170 8.07 6.68 -4.71
CA GLU A 170 9.52 6.91 -4.74
C GLU A 170 10.30 5.62 -4.46
N ALA A 171 9.90 4.87 -3.44
CA ALA A 171 10.54 3.60 -3.10
C ALA A 171 10.34 2.53 -4.19
N MET A 172 9.13 2.42 -4.75
CA MET A 172 8.81 1.51 -5.86
C MET A 172 9.63 1.81 -7.11
N LEU A 173 9.80 3.09 -7.46
CA LEU A 173 10.67 3.52 -8.57
C LEU A 173 12.13 3.20 -8.28
N GLY A 174 12.59 3.43 -7.04
CA GLY A 174 13.93 3.04 -6.59
C GLY A 174 14.17 1.54 -6.66
N ALA A 175 13.20 0.72 -6.25
CA ALA A 175 13.25 -0.74 -6.32
C ALA A 175 13.32 -1.23 -7.78
N LYS A 176 12.54 -0.62 -8.69
CA LYS A 176 12.61 -0.90 -10.14
C LYS A 176 13.94 -0.45 -10.76
N ALA A 177 14.52 0.65 -10.26
CA ALA A 177 15.80 1.19 -10.73
C ALA A 177 17.02 0.39 -10.22
N GLN A 178 16.88 -0.37 -9.13
CA GLN A 178 17.84 -1.41 -8.73
C GLN A 178 17.79 -2.58 -9.71
N THR A 179 18.24 -2.33 -10.94
CA THR A 179 18.71 -3.37 -11.84
C THR A 179 19.79 -4.16 -11.08
N ILE A 180 19.49 -5.42 -10.76
CA ILE A 180 20.47 -6.34 -10.20
C ILE A 180 21.61 -6.37 -11.19
N ASN A 181 22.75 -5.74 -10.88
CA ASN A 181 23.95 -5.94 -11.69
C ASN A 181 24.34 -7.42 -11.51
N PRO A 182 24.15 -8.28 -12.53
CA PRO A 182 24.42 -9.71 -12.39
C PRO A 182 25.92 -9.97 -12.16
N TYR A 183 26.76 -8.95 -12.36
CA TYR A 183 28.20 -8.99 -12.18
C TYR A 183 28.67 -8.30 -10.89
N LYS A 184 27.78 -7.95 -9.95
CA LYS A 184 28.14 -7.25 -8.70
C LYS A 184 29.22 -7.99 -7.87
N GLN A 185 29.28 -9.31 -7.99
CA GLN A 185 30.27 -10.16 -7.31
C GLN A 185 31.47 -10.55 -8.19
N VAL A 186 31.53 -10.11 -9.45
CA VAL A 186 32.60 -10.47 -10.39
C VAL A 186 33.71 -9.42 -10.29
N GLY A 187 34.87 -9.84 -9.82
CA GLY A 187 36.05 -8.98 -9.77
C GLY A 187 36.49 -8.58 -11.17
N ARG A 188 36.98 -7.35 -11.33
CA ARG A 188 37.40 -6.77 -12.63
C ARG A 188 38.39 -7.65 -13.41
N ASN A 189 39.20 -8.44 -12.70
CA ASN A 189 40.21 -9.32 -13.30
C ASN A 189 39.79 -10.80 -13.36
N ASP A 190 38.61 -11.17 -12.87
CA ASP A 190 38.12 -12.55 -12.84
C ASP A 190 37.72 -13.00 -14.25
N ALA A 191 37.56 -14.31 -14.43
CA ALA A 191 37.04 -14.89 -15.67
C ALA A 191 35.61 -14.38 -15.93
N CYS A 192 35.35 -13.95 -17.16
CA CYS A 192 34.06 -13.39 -17.52
C CYS A 192 32.96 -14.49 -17.52
N PRO A 193 31.80 -14.27 -16.86
CA PRO A 193 30.73 -15.27 -16.75
C PRO A 193 30.06 -15.66 -18.08
N CYS A 194 30.29 -14.91 -19.16
CA CYS A 194 29.75 -15.21 -20.49
C CYS A 194 30.51 -16.33 -21.25
N SER A 195 31.40 -17.06 -20.56
CA SER A 195 32.20 -18.16 -21.11
C SER A 195 33.12 -17.78 -22.28
N SER A 196 33.44 -16.49 -22.45
CA SER A 196 34.32 -16.01 -23.52
C SER A 196 35.81 -16.33 -23.30
N GLY A 197 36.18 -16.83 -22.12
CA GLY A 197 37.57 -17.08 -21.72
C GLY A 197 38.39 -15.81 -21.41
N LYS A 198 37.80 -14.61 -21.54
CA LYS A 198 38.46 -13.32 -21.26
C LYS A 198 38.26 -12.88 -19.81
N LYS A 199 39.13 -12.00 -19.30
CA LYS A 199 38.90 -11.31 -18.02
C LYS A 199 37.70 -10.37 -18.12
N PHE A 200 36.94 -10.20 -17.04
CA PHE A 200 35.70 -9.41 -17.01
C PHE A 200 35.88 -8.00 -17.60
N LYS A 201 36.94 -7.27 -17.22
CA LYS A 201 37.28 -5.93 -17.75
C LYS A 201 37.53 -5.85 -19.27
N HIS A 202 37.74 -6.97 -19.94
CA HIS A 202 37.99 -7.05 -21.38
C HIS A 202 36.84 -7.74 -22.14
N CYS A 203 35.68 -7.86 -21.49
CA CYS A 203 34.50 -8.50 -22.06
C CYS A 203 33.22 -7.77 -21.58
N CYS A 204 32.41 -8.41 -20.72
CA CYS A 204 31.13 -7.85 -20.26
C CYS A 204 31.28 -6.66 -19.27
N GLY A 205 32.48 -6.42 -18.74
CA GLY A 205 32.78 -5.30 -17.86
C GLY A 205 33.49 -4.13 -18.55
N GLN A 206 33.34 -4.00 -19.87
CA GLN A 206 33.72 -2.79 -20.62
C GLN A 206 32.69 -1.68 -20.44
#